data_AF-A0A2R6J6A7-F1
#
_entry.id   AF-A0A2R6J6A7-F1
#
_cell.length_a   1.000
_cell.length_b   1.000
_cell.length_c   1.000
_cell.angle_alpha   90.00
_cell.angle_beta   90.00
_cell.angle_gamma   90.00
#
_symmetry.space_group_name_H-M   'P 1'
#
loop_
_entity.id
_entity.type
_entity.pdbx_description
1 polymer ?
#
loop_
_entity_poly.entity_id
_entity_poly.type
_entity_poly.pdbx_seq_one_letter_code
_entity_poly.pdbx_strand_id
1 'polypeptide(L)'
;MTSTTPGRKVGPLQRCRRTAIVVSHREDVSAEELARAQTRMAAIVDEEVDGDATVLGDGVIDDELRRSSFDSLAVVGPLAFLFVLLVLLYAYRDVLDVLLGLFGVGLVLVWTFGFMGWAGITFNQLFVAVPVLLMGLSIDYAIHVFMRYREERPPEGAESVLDGGAEAPAGDGERSVRAAMGTALGGLTGALALVTLTTATGFLSNVVSDIGPIREFGLVSA
;
A
#
# COMPACT_ATOMS: atom_id res chain seq x y z
N MET A 1 -33.33 -5.96 53.00
CA MET A 1 -33.25 -5.26 51.69
C MET A 1 -32.85 -6.28 50.65
N THR A 2 -33.82 -6.92 49.99
CA THR A 2 -33.64 -7.92 48.94
C THR A 2 -34.38 -7.39 47.71
N SER A 3 -33.63 -6.89 46.73
CA SER A 3 -34.15 -6.36 45.48
C SER A 3 -34.38 -7.51 44.50
N THR A 4 -35.64 -7.81 44.22
CA THR A 4 -36.08 -8.76 43.19
C THR A 4 -36.19 -8.04 41.85
N THR A 5 -35.32 -8.40 40.91
CA THR A 5 -35.39 -7.95 39.51
C THR A 5 -36.57 -8.65 38.80
N PRO A 6 -37.44 -7.94 38.07
CA PRO A 6 -38.61 -8.55 37.44
C PRO A 6 -38.21 -9.37 36.21
N GLY A 7 -38.77 -10.58 36.13
CA GLY A 7 -38.54 -11.53 35.05
C GLY A 7 -38.93 -10.97 33.69
N ARG A 8 -37.94 -10.83 32.81
CA ARG A 8 -38.11 -10.54 31.39
C ARG A 8 -38.81 -11.73 30.75
N LYS A 9 -40.09 -11.58 30.39
CA LYS A 9 -40.84 -12.60 29.65
C LYS A 9 -40.12 -12.86 28.32
N VAL A 10 -39.44 -13.99 28.22
CA VAL A 10 -38.91 -14.50 26.95
C VAL A 10 -40.13 -14.93 26.14
N GLY A 11 -40.43 -14.20 25.08
CA GLY A 11 -41.46 -14.60 24.12
C GLY A 11 -41.16 -16.00 23.57
N PRO A 12 -42.16 -16.72 23.06
CA PRO A 12 -41.96 -18.07 22.53
C PRO A 12 -40.82 -18.06 21.51
N LEU A 13 -39.84 -18.96 21.65
CA LEU A 13 -38.74 -19.13 20.70
C LEU A 13 -39.34 -19.41 19.32
N GLN A 14 -39.38 -18.38 18.48
CA GLN A 14 -39.84 -18.47 17.11
C GLN A 14 -38.85 -19.40 16.38
N ARG A 15 -39.24 -20.66 16.15
CA ARG A 15 -38.42 -21.65 15.44
C ARG A 15 -38.07 -21.08 14.06
N CYS A 16 -36.85 -20.60 13.90
CA CYS A 16 -36.31 -20.26 12.59
C CYS A 16 -36.26 -21.54 11.76
N ARG A 17 -37.14 -21.67 10.77
CA ARG A 17 -37.08 -22.73 9.76
C ARG A 17 -35.99 -22.36 8.75
N ARG A 18 -34.72 -22.58 9.12
CA ARG A 18 -33.58 -22.48 8.20
C ARG A 18 -33.24 -23.86 7.69
N THR A 19 -33.10 -23.99 6.38
CA THR A 19 -32.69 -25.24 5.71
C THR A 19 -31.22 -25.08 5.34
N ALA A 20 -30.38 -26.05 5.72
CA ALA A 20 -28.99 -26.13 5.31
C ALA A 20 -28.82 -27.35 4.42
N ILE A 21 -28.24 -27.15 3.23
CA ILE A 21 -27.90 -28.23 2.29
C ILE A 21 -26.38 -28.32 2.28
N VAL A 22 -25.84 -29.50 2.62
CA VAL A 22 -24.40 -29.77 2.59
C VAL A 22 -24.10 -30.59 1.35
N VAL A 23 -23.26 -30.05 0.47
CA VAL A 23 -22.79 -30.72 -0.73
C VAL A 23 -21.33 -31.10 -0.50
N SER A 24 -21.03 -32.39 -0.50
CA SER A 24 -19.67 -32.91 -0.42
C SER A 24 -19.16 -33.34 -1.80
N HIS A 25 -17.86 -33.21 -2.01
CA HIS A 25 -17.18 -33.66 -3.22
C HIS A 25 -16.24 -34.83 -2.89
N ARG A 26 -15.76 -35.51 -3.93
CA ARG A 26 -14.75 -36.56 -3.79
C ARG A 26 -13.36 -35.96 -3.60
N GLU A 27 -12.47 -36.68 -2.92
CA GLU A 27 -11.10 -36.21 -2.59
C GLU A 27 -10.20 -36.00 -3.83
N ASP A 28 -10.56 -36.54 -5.00
CA ASP A 28 -9.77 -36.51 -6.23
C ASP A 28 -10.02 -35.27 -7.12
N VAL A 29 -10.85 -34.32 -6.67
CA VAL A 29 -11.18 -33.12 -7.43
C VAL A 29 -10.13 -32.03 -7.20
N SER A 30 -9.65 -31.41 -8.28
CA SER A 30 -8.71 -30.29 -8.16
C SER A 30 -9.35 -29.07 -7.49
N ALA A 31 -8.58 -28.29 -6.75
CA ALA A 31 -9.08 -27.09 -6.05
C ALA A 31 -9.76 -26.10 -7.01
N GLU A 32 -9.27 -26.00 -8.25
CA GLU A 32 -9.80 -25.07 -9.24
C GLU A 32 -11.10 -25.56 -9.88
N GLU A 33 -11.23 -26.87 -10.13
CA GLU A 33 -12.51 -27.46 -10.53
C GLU A 33 -13.55 -27.33 -9.42
N LEU A 34 -13.13 -27.53 -8.17
CA LEU A 34 -13.99 -27.35 -7.01
C LEU A 34 -14.49 -25.91 -6.91
N ALA A 35 -13.59 -24.93 -7.06
CA ALA A 35 -13.96 -23.53 -7.05
C ALA A 35 -14.94 -23.19 -8.16
N ARG A 36 -14.68 -23.61 -9.41
CA ARG A 36 -15.61 -23.39 -10.54
C ARG A 36 -16.97 -24.03 -10.30
N ALA A 37 -17.02 -25.23 -9.73
CA ALA A 37 -18.27 -25.90 -9.40
C ALA A 37 -19.05 -25.11 -8.34
N GLN A 38 -18.36 -24.63 -7.30
CA GLN A 38 -18.96 -23.85 -6.22
C GLN A 38 -19.48 -22.48 -6.69
N THR A 39 -18.71 -21.74 -7.49
CA THR A 39 -19.17 -20.46 -8.07
C THR A 39 -20.37 -20.66 -8.99
N ARG A 40 -20.39 -21.77 -9.75
CA ARG A 40 -21.54 -22.11 -10.61
C ARG A 40 -22.78 -22.50 -9.81
N MET A 41 -22.61 -23.20 -8.69
CA MET A 41 -23.71 -23.46 -7.75
C MET A 41 -24.27 -22.17 -7.17
N ALA A 42 -23.40 -21.22 -6.79
CA ALA A 42 -23.82 -19.90 -6.32
C ALA A 42 -24.66 -19.16 -7.38
N ALA A 43 -24.21 -19.16 -8.64
CA ALA A 43 -24.94 -18.52 -9.74
C ALA A 43 -26.32 -19.15 -9.99
N ILE A 44 -26.43 -20.49 -9.94
CA ILE A 44 -27.72 -21.19 -10.11
C ILE A 44 -28.67 -20.86 -8.95
N VAL A 45 -28.15 -20.81 -7.72
CA VAL A 45 -28.96 -20.46 -6.55
C VAL A 45 -29.49 -19.03 -6.65
N ASP A 46 -28.66 -18.09 -7.10
CA ASP A 46 -29.07 -16.70 -7.31
C ASP A 46 -30.12 -16.54 -8.42
N GLU A 47 -30.07 -17.37 -9.48
CA GLU A 47 -31.00 -17.31 -10.61
C GLU A 47 -32.32 -18.05 -10.36
N GLU A 48 -32.29 -19.19 -9.68
CA GLU A 48 -33.43 -20.11 -9.56
C GLU A 48 -34.14 -20.05 -8.19
N VAL A 49 -33.48 -19.52 -7.14
CA VAL A 49 -34.05 -19.46 -5.79
C VAL A 49 -34.52 -18.05 -5.49
N ASP A 50 -35.83 -17.84 -5.61
CA ASP A 50 -36.48 -16.59 -5.22
C ASP A 50 -36.53 -16.51 -3.67
N GLY A 51 -35.46 -16.03 -3.04
CA GLY A 51 -35.35 -15.94 -1.58
C GLY A 51 -33.94 -15.67 -1.04
N ASP A 52 -33.82 -15.63 0.29
CA ASP A 52 -32.55 -15.41 1.01
C ASP A 52 -31.76 -16.73 1.08
N ALA A 53 -31.03 -17.03 0.00
CA ALA A 53 -30.19 -18.22 -0.15
C ALA A 53 -28.74 -17.80 -0.42
N THR A 54 -27.79 -18.43 0.28
CA THR A 54 -26.36 -18.14 0.12
C THR A 54 -25.59 -19.45 0.04
N VAL A 55 -24.67 -19.51 -0.91
CA VAL A 55 -23.74 -20.63 -1.05
C VAL A 55 -22.44 -20.29 -0.32
N LEU A 56 -22.01 -21.19 0.55
CA LEU A 56 -20.76 -21.07 1.30
C LEU A 56 -19.82 -22.21 0.87
N GLY A 57 -18.58 -21.85 0.54
CA GLY A 57 -17.54 -22.79 0.15
C GLY A 57 -16.26 -22.02 -0.17
N ASP A 58 -15.10 -22.66 0.04
CA ASP A 58 -13.80 -22.00 -0.09
C ASP A 58 -13.60 -21.32 -1.45
N GLY A 59 -14.09 -21.92 -2.54
CA GLY A 59 -13.99 -21.34 -3.88
C GLY A 59 -14.97 -20.19 -4.16
N VAL A 60 -16.15 -20.16 -3.51
CA VAL A 60 -17.03 -18.98 -3.57
C VAL A 60 -16.41 -17.84 -2.78
N ILE A 61 -15.91 -18.14 -1.58
CA ILE A 61 -15.28 -17.16 -0.70
C ILE A 61 -14.03 -16.56 -1.37
N ASP A 62 -13.20 -17.38 -2.00
CA ASP A 62 -12.00 -16.92 -2.70
C ASP A 62 -12.36 -16.04 -3.91
N ASP A 63 -13.35 -16.43 -4.73
CA ASP A 63 -13.77 -15.60 -5.87
C ASP A 63 -14.41 -14.28 -5.43
N GLU A 64 -15.24 -14.30 -4.38
CA GLU A 64 -15.84 -13.10 -3.78
C GLU A 64 -14.76 -12.16 -3.22
N LEU A 65 -13.78 -12.71 -2.49
CA LEU A 65 -12.67 -11.95 -1.92
C LEU A 65 -11.79 -11.34 -3.01
N ARG A 66 -11.52 -12.11 -4.07
CA ARG A 66 -10.76 -11.64 -5.24
C ARG A 66 -11.50 -10.54 -5.97
N ARG A 67 -12.81 -10.73 -6.24
CA ARG A 67 -13.66 -9.74 -6.90
C ARG A 67 -13.75 -8.45 -6.08
N SER A 68 -13.98 -8.55 -4.77
CA SER A 68 -13.99 -7.41 -3.83
C SER A 68 -12.66 -6.66 -3.80
N SER A 69 -11.52 -7.38 -3.84
CA SER A 69 -10.19 -6.78 -3.90
C SER A 69 -9.96 -6.01 -5.22
N PHE A 70 -10.38 -6.58 -6.36
CA PHE A 70 -10.27 -5.89 -7.66
C PHE A 70 -11.20 -4.69 -7.78
N ASP A 71 -12.43 -4.79 -7.27
CA ASP A 71 -13.39 -3.69 -7.29
C ASP A 71 -12.89 -2.51 -6.44
N SER A 72 -12.31 -2.83 -5.29
CA SER A 72 -11.64 -1.85 -4.44
C SER A 72 -10.41 -1.23 -5.12
N LEU A 73 -9.62 -2.00 -5.86
CA LEU A 73 -8.50 -1.46 -6.63
C LEU A 73 -8.98 -0.52 -7.75
N ALA A 74 -10.11 -0.83 -8.39
CA ALA A 74 -10.70 0.00 -9.44
C ALA A 74 -11.18 1.36 -8.92
N VAL A 75 -11.65 1.43 -7.67
CA VAL A 75 -12.08 2.68 -7.03
C VAL A 75 -10.91 3.41 -6.36
N VAL A 76 -10.13 2.72 -5.54
CA VAL A 76 -9.08 3.35 -4.72
C VAL A 76 -7.81 3.59 -5.52
N GLY A 77 -7.48 2.76 -6.51
CA GLY A 77 -6.29 2.92 -7.35
C GLY A 77 -6.22 4.29 -8.04
N PRO A 78 -7.26 4.72 -8.78
CA PRO A 78 -7.30 6.05 -9.40
C PRO A 78 -7.24 7.19 -8.39
N LEU A 79 -7.92 7.04 -7.24
CA LEU A 79 -7.92 8.06 -6.18
C LEU A 79 -6.54 8.20 -5.55
N ALA A 80 -5.86 7.09 -5.25
CA ALA A 80 -4.50 7.07 -4.73
C ALA A 80 -3.52 7.65 -5.74
N PHE A 81 -3.63 7.30 -7.03
CA PHE A 81 -2.80 7.87 -8.09
C PHE A 81 -3.00 9.39 -8.22
N LEU A 82 -4.24 9.86 -8.21
CA LEU A 82 -4.54 11.29 -8.23
C LEU A 82 -3.96 12.00 -7.00
N PHE A 83 -4.09 11.40 -5.82
CA PHE A 83 -3.49 11.92 -4.59
C PHE A 83 -1.96 12.00 -4.69
N VAL A 84 -1.29 10.95 -5.19
CA VAL A 84 0.15 10.95 -5.48
C VAL A 84 0.52 12.12 -6.36
N LEU A 85 -0.17 12.27 -7.48
CA LEU A 85 0.11 13.31 -8.46
C LEU A 85 -0.02 14.71 -7.85
N LEU A 86 -1.08 14.96 -7.07
CA LEU A 86 -1.31 16.24 -6.42
C LEU A 86 -0.22 16.57 -5.39
N VAL A 87 0.19 15.58 -4.58
CA VAL A 87 1.25 15.79 -3.59
C VAL A 87 2.58 16.04 -4.30
N LEU A 88 2.92 15.31 -5.36
CA LEU A 88 4.13 15.53 -6.14
C LEU A 88 4.14 16.92 -6.80
N LEU A 89 3.03 17.35 -7.40
CA LEU A 89 2.90 18.69 -7.98
C LEU A 89 2.99 19.81 -6.94
N TYR A 90 2.58 19.55 -5.70
CA TYR A 90 2.71 20.50 -4.61
C TYR A 90 4.14 20.55 -4.03
N ALA A 91 4.77 19.38 -3.88
CA ALA A 91 6.12 19.23 -3.32
C ALA A 91 7.20 19.72 -4.29
N TYR A 92 7.07 19.38 -5.57
CA TYR A 92 8.02 19.73 -6.62
C TYR A 92 7.46 20.86 -7.48
N ARG A 93 8.26 21.91 -7.68
CA ARG A 93 7.85 23.09 -8.47
C ARG A 93 8.16 22.96 -9.97
N ASP A 94 8.93 21.94 -10.35
CA ASP A 94 9.39 21.69 -11.72
C ASP A 94 8.95 20.32 -12.25
N VAL A 95 8.59 20.27 -13.55
CA VAL A 95 8.07 19.07 -14.21
C VAL A 95 9.09 17.92 -14.23
N LEU A 96 10.38 18.24 -14.34
CA LEU A 96 11.44 17.22 -14.32
C LEU A 96 11.56 16.55 -12.95
N ASP A 97 11.42 17.31 -11.87
CA ASP A 97 11.48 16.79 -10.50
C ASP A 97 10.25 15.93 -10.19
N VAL A 98 9.07 16.33 -10.69
CA VAL A 98 7.84 15.51 -10.62
C VAL A 98 8.03 14.18 -11.36
N LEU A 99 8.59 14.19 -12.57
CA LEU A 99 8.83 12.96 -13.34
C LEU A 99 9.84 12.04 -12.65
N LEU A 100 10.90 12.62 -12.06
CA LEU A 100 11.89 11.86 -11.32
C LEU A 100 11.31 11.24 -10.04
N GLY A 101 10.47 11.98 -9.32
CA GLY A 101 9.72 11.49 -8.17
C GLY A 101 8.74 10.37 -8.56
N LEU A 102 8.00 10.54 -9.65
CA LEU A 102 7.07 9.52 -10.15
C LEU A 102 7.80 8.25 -10.58
N PHE A 103 8.95 8.39 -11.24
CA PHE A 103 9.82 7.26 -11.58
C PHE A 103 10.31 6.54 -10.33
N GLY A 104 10.76 7.27 -9.30
CA GLY A 104 11.17 6.71 -8.02
C GLY A 104 10.05 5.91 -7.35
N VAL A 105 8.87 6.49 -7.21
CA VAL A 105 7.69 5.80 -6.66
C VAL A 105 7.34 4.57 -7.49
N GLY A 106 7.32 4.69 -8.83
CA GLY A 106 7.05 3.56 -9.72
C GLY A 106 8.04 2.42 -9.55
N LEU A 107 9.34 2.72 -9.42
CA LEU A 107 10.38 1.73 -9.19
C LEU A 107 10.18 0.99 -7.87
N VAL A 108 9.86 1.72 -6.80
CA VAL A 108 9.56 1.12 -5.49
C VAL A 108 8.32 0.21 -5.60
N LEU A 109 7.25 0.67 -6.23
CA LEU A 109 6.03 -0.14 -6.42
C LEU A 109 6.30 -1.43 -7.21
N VAL A 110 7.09 -1.34 -8.29
CA VAL A 110 7.48 -2.52 -9.07
C VAL A 110 8.26 -3.50 -8.21
N TRP A 111 9.18 -3.00 -7.37
CA TRP A 111 9.92 -3.84 -6.43
C TRP A 111 9.01 -4.46 -5.37
N THR A 112 8.09 -3.69 -4.79
CA THR A 112 7.19 -4.16 -3.73
C THR A 112 6.19 -5.20 -4.27
N PHE A 113 5.51 -4.94 -5.39
CA PHE A 113 4.61 -5.91 -6.00
C PHE A 113 5.36 -7.10 -6.62
N GLY A 114 6.57 -6.88 -7.14
CA GLY A 114 7.45 -7.95 -7.60
C GLY A 114 7.87 -8.89 -6.46
N PHE A 115 8.21 -8.33 -5.30
CA PHE A 115 8.49 -9.08 -4.08
C PHE A 115 7.26 -9.86 -3.60
N MET A 116 6.06 -9.26 -3.60
CA MET A 116 4.82 -9.98 -3.26
C MET A 116 4.60 -11.19 -4.17
N GLY A 117 4.76 -11.01 -5.49
CA GLY A 117 4.65 -12.10 -6.46
C GLY A 117 5.70 -13.20 -6.24
N TRP A 118 6.93 -12.83 -5.86
CA TRP A 118 8.00 -13.79 -5.54
C TRP A 118 7.76 -14.52 -4.21
N ALA A 119 7.25 -13.81 -3.19
CA ALA A 119 6.94 -14.35 -1.87
C ALA A 119 5.63 -15.15 -1.82
N GLY A 120 4.84 -15.16 -2.91
CA GLY A 120 3.55 -15.83 -2.97
C GLY A 120 2.46 -15.14 -2.15
N ILE A 121 2.59 -13.85 -1.87
CA ILE A 121 1.64 -13.07 -1.08
C ILE A 121 0.55 -12.53 -2.01
N THR A 122 -0.70 -12.86 -1.71
CA THR A 122 -1.86 -12.41 -2.49
C THR A 122 -2.20 -10.97 -2.16
N PHE A 123 -2.42 -10.15 -3.20
CA PHE A 123 -2.89 -8.78 -3.02
C PHE A 123 -4.29 -8.77 -2.37
N ASN A 124 -4.48 -7.91 -1.38
CA ASN A 124 -5.69 -7.78 -0.59
C ASN A 124 -5.95 -6.29 -0.27
N GLN A 125 -7.09 -6.00 0.36
CA GLN A 125 -7.52 -4.64 0.67
C GLN A 125 -6.49 -3.80 1.46
N LEU A 126 -5.72 -4.40 2.37
CA LEU A 126 -4.73 -3.68 3.18
C LEU A 126 -3.58 -3.16 2.31
N PHE A 127 -3.21 -3.89 1.26
CA PHE A 127 -2.14 -3.51 0.35
C PHE A 127 -2.45 -2.26 -0.49
N VAL A 128 -3.72 -1.83 -0.54
CA VAL A 128 -4.12 -0.57 -1.15
C VAL A 128 -3.48 0.65 -0.46
N ALA A 129 -3.14 0.54 0.84
CA ALA A 129 -2.45 1.60 1.57
C ALA A 129 -0.95 1.72 1.24
N VAL A 130 -0.33 0.65 0.72
CA VAL A 130 1.12 0.58 0.51
C VAL A 130 1.63 1.66 -0.45
N PRO A 131 1.03 1.91 -1.63
CA PRO A 131 1.48 2.99 -2.51
C PRO A 131 1.46 4.37 -1.87
N VAL A 132 0.45 4.66 -1.04
CA VAL A 132 0.32 5.96 -0.36
C VAL A 132 1.42 6.11 0.69
N LEU A 133 1.69 5.06 1.46
CA LEU A 133 2.74 5.05 2.48
C LEU A 133 4.13 5.19 1.86
N LEU A 134 4.44 4.41 0.83
CA LEU A 134 5.72 4.45 0.13
C LEU A 134 5.98 5.80 -0.53
N MET A 135 4.93 6.41 -1.09
CA MET A 135 5.02 7.75 -1.65
C MET A 135 5.36 8.79 -0.57
N GLY A 136 4.67 8.77 0.58
CA GLY A 136 4.98 9.68 1.68
C GLY A 136 6.43 9.55 2.14
N LEU A 137 6.90 8.32 2.34
CA LEU A 137 8.28 8.04 2.72
C LEU A 137 9.29 8.51 1.66
N SER A 138 8.97 8.30 0.37
CA SER A 138 9.82 8.72 -0.75
C SER A 138 9.95 10.23 -0.83
N ILE A 139 8.85 10.95 -0.64
CA ILE A 139 8.84 12.42 -0.65
C ILE A 139 9.63 12.97 0.53
N ASP A 140 9.46 12.43 1.74
CA ASP A 140 10.21 12.84 2.92
C ASP A 140 11.72 12.70 2.69
N TYR A 141 12.16 11.54 2.19
CA TYR A 141 13.57 11.32 1.87
C TYR A 141 14.09 12.28 0.79
N ALA A 142 13.32 12.50 -0.27
CA ALA A 142 13.70 13.41 -1.34
C ALA A 142 13.80 14.86 -0.86
N ILE A 143 12.85 15.33 -0.04
CA ILE A 143 12.87 16.68 0.54
C ILE A 143 14.10 16.87 1.44
N HIS A 144 14.42 15.90 2.30
CA HIS A 144 15.62 15.97 3.14
C HIS A 144 16.91 16.07 2.32
N VAL A 145 17.06 15.23 1.29
CA VAL A 145 18.22 15.26 0.39
C VAL A 145 18.28 16.59 -0.37
N PHE A 146 17.15 17.08 -0.88
CA PHE A 146 17.07 18.30 -1.67
C PHE A 146 17.36 19.56 -0.84
N MET A 147 16.81 19.66 0.38
CA MET A 147 17.11 20.77 1.29
C MET A 147 18.59 20.81 1.61
N ARG A 148 19.19 19.67 1.92
CA ARG A 148 20.62 19.60 2.24
C ARG A 148 21.48 19.99 1.04
N TYR A 149 21.19 19.41 -0.12
CA TYR A 149 21.82 19.79 -1.37
C TYR A 149 21.75 21.31 -1.66
N ARG A 150 20.63 21.96 -1.34
CA ARG A 150 20.49 23.42 -1.47
C ARG A 150 21.30 24.20 -0.43
N GLU A 151 21.54 23.66 0.77
CA GLU A 151 22.46 24.26 1.75
C GLU A 151 23.91 24.22 1.28
N GLU A 152 24.33 23.16 0.59
CA GLU A 152 25.68 23.05 0.03
C GLU A 152 25.89 23.87 -1.25
N ARG A 153 24.81 24.36 -1.87
CA ARG A 153 24.90 25.26 -3.02
C ARG A 153 24.92 26.72 -2.54
N PRO A 154 25.85 27.55 -3.05
CA PRO A 154 25.77 28.99 -2.82
C PRO A 154 24.41 29.51 -3.36
N PRO A 155 23.75 30.45 -2.66
CA PRO A 155 22.41 30.91 -3.03
C PRO A 155 22.38 31.42 -4.48
N GLU A 156 21.48 30.85 -5.29
CA GLU A 156 21.15 31.37 -6.61
C GLU A 156 20.60 32.80 -6.43
N GLY A 157 21.37 33.79 -6.85
CA GLY A 157 20.99 35.21 -6.76
C GLY A 157 21.80 36.06 -5.77
N ALA A 158 22.92 35.58 -5.22
CA ALA A 158 23.95 36.52 -4.81
C ALA A 158 24.56 37.14 -6.07
N GLU A 159 23.90 38.16 -6.63
CA GLU A 159 24.58 39.10 -7.51
C GLU A 159 25.87 39.48 -6.80
N SER A 160 26.98 39.17 -7.44
CA SER A 160 28.31 39.61 -7.05
C SER A 160 28.33 41.13 -7.10
N VAL A 161 27.86 41.78 -6.04
CA VAL A 161 27.97 43.23 -5.89
C VAL A 161 29.39 43.63 -5.44
N LEU A 162 30.29 42.69 -5.16
CA LEU A 162 31.67 43.02 -4.81
C LEU A 162 32.69 42.16 -5.57
N ASP A 163 33.10 42.76 -6.69
CA ASP A 163 34.49 42.91 -7.15
C ASP A 163 35.26 41.68 -7.68
N GLY A 164 35.79 41.84 -8.91
CA GLY A 164 37.05 41.22 -9.32
C GLY A 164 37.01 39.84 -9.99
N GLY A 165 36.70 39.83 -11.28
CA GLY A 165 37.30 38.97 -12.33
C GLY A 165 37.75 37.55 -12.00
N ALA A 166 36.92 36.57 -12.36
CA ALA A 166 37.36 35.32 -12.99
C ALA A 166 36.15 34.68 -13.66
N GLU A 167 36.14 34.64 -15.00
CA GLU A 167 35.19 33.82 -15.75
C GLU A 167 35.40 32.35 -15.35
N ALA A 168 34.51 31.81 -14.52
CA ALA A 168 34.49 30.39 -14.23
C ALA A 168 34.12 29.63 -15.53
N PRO A 169 34.93 28.66 -15.98
CA PRO A 169 34.68 27.98 -17.24
C PRO A 169 33.35 27.21 -17.16
N ALA A 170 32.55 27.31 -18.23
CA ALA A 170 31.19 26.77 -18.37
C ALA A 170 31.04 25.23 -18.25
N GLY A 171 32.06 24.52 -17.75
CA GLY A 171 32.06 23.08 -17.50
C GLY A 171 32.13 22.66 -16.02
N ASP A 172 32.22 23.59 -15.06
CA ASP A 172 32.36 23.27 -13.63
C ASP A 172 31.03 23.08 -12.87
N GLY A 173 29.90 23.40 -13.51
CA GLY A 173 28.57 23.22 -12.91
C GLY A 173 28.25 21.78 -12.55
N GLU A 174 28.62 20.81 -13.40
CA GLU A 174 28.35 19.38 -13.17
C GLU A 174 29.24 18.78 -12.06
N ARG A 175 30.50 19.22 -11.94
CA ARG A 175 31.39 18.81 -10.84
C ARG A 175 30.95 19.42 -9.52
N SER A 176 30.49 20.67 -9.54
CA SER A 176 29.87 21.35 -8.41
C SER A 176 28.60 20.62 -7.94
N VAL A 177 27.72 20.23 -8.87
CA VAL A 177 26.52 19.44 -8.57
C VAL A 177 26.86 18.11 -7.91
N ARG A 178 27.80 17.35 -8.49
CA ARG A 178 28.19 16.03 -7.94
C ARG A 178 28.87 16.15 -6.59
N ALA A 179 29.72 17.17 -6.39
CA ALA A 179 30.37 17.42 -5.10
C ALA A 179 29.35 17.81 -4.02
N ALA A 180 28.46 18.76 -4.30
CA ALA A 180 27.40 19.17 -3.38
C ALA A 180 26.45 18.01 -3.04
N MET A 181 26.04 17.22 -4.04
CA MET A 181 25.22 16.03 -3.83
C MET A 181 25.95 14.98 -2.96
N GLY A 182 27.26 14.79 -3.18
CA GLY A 182 28.08 13.89 -2.38
C GLY A 182 28.18 14.31 -0.92
N THR A 183 28.37 15.60 -0.65
CA THR A 183 28.39 16.14 0.71
C THR A 183 27.02 16.06 1.38
N ALA A 184 25.95 16.37 0.64
CA ALA A 184 24.58 16.27 1.12
C ALA A 184 24.24 14.84 1.56
N LEU A 185 24.45 13.88 0.66
CA LEU A 185 24.22 12.46 0.93
C LEU A 185 25.09 11.97 2.09
N GLY A 186 26.36 12.36 2.14
CA GLY A 186 27.26 12.02 3.23
C GLY A 186 26.76 12.49 4.60
N GLY A 187 26.26 13.73 4.68
CA GLY A 187 25.71 14.31 5.91
C GLY A 187 24.38 13.66 6.35
N LEU A 188 23.57 13.20 5.40
CA LEU A 188 22.24 12.63 5.65
C LEU A 188 22.24 11.12 5.88
N THR A 189 23.29 10.40 5.49
CA THR A 189 23.30 8.93 5.50
C THR A 189 22.95 8.36 6.89
N GLY A 190 23.50 8.92 7.96
CA GLY A 190 23.20 8.47 9.32
C GLY A 190 21.75 8.69 9.74
N ALA A 191 21.17 9.85 9.40
CA ALA A 191 19.79 10.18 9.71
C ALA A 191 18.81 9.32 8.91
N LEU A 192 19.03 9.19 7.60
CA LEU A 192 18.19 8.37 6.71
C LEU A 192 18.25 6.89 7.07
N ALA A 193 19.43 6.38 7.44
CA ALA A 193 19.59 5.00 7.91
C ALA A 193 18.80 4.76 9.20
N LEU A 194 18.84 5.69 10.16
CA LEU A 194 18.09 5.58 11.40
C LEU A 194 16.58 5.59 11.15
N VAL A 195 16.09 6.53 10.33
CA VAL A 195 14.67 6.59 9.94
C VAL A 195 14.25 5.28 9.27
N THR A 196 15.02 4.81 8.29
CA THR A 196 14.73 3.54 7.60
C THR A 196 14.67 2.37 8.58
N LEU A 197 15.63 2.28 9.51
CA LEU A 197 15.66 1.23 10.53
C LEU A 197 14.42 1.28 11.44
N THR A 198 14.03 2.47 11.89
CA THR A 198 12.86 2.63 12.75
C THR A 198 11.55 2.32 12.02
N THR A 199 11.43 2.73 10.76
CA THR A 199 10.29 2.44 9.90
C THR A 199 10.18 0.94 9.65
N ALA A 200 11.28 0.30 9.24
CA ALA A 200 11.34 -1.14 9.04
C ALA A 200 10.96 -1.88 10.33
N THR A 201 11.51 -1.50 11.48
CA THR A 201 11.17 -2.12 12.77
C THR A 201 9.68 -1.95 13.10
N GLY A 202 9.11 -0.77 12.83
CA GLY A 202 7.69 -0.49 13.04
C GLY A 202 6.77 -1.38 12.20
N PHE A 203 7.07 -1.54 10.91
CA PHE A 203 6.30 -2.44 10.04
C PHE A 203 6.55 -3.92 10.37
N LEU A 204 7.79 -4.31 10.70
CA LEU A 204 8.15 -5.68 11.05
C LEU A 204 7.48 -6.13 12.36
N SER A 205 7.13 -5.20 13.25
CA SER A 205 6.33 -5.49 14.46
C SER A 205 4.98 -6.12 14.12
N ASN A 206 4.42 -5.86 12.93
CA ASN A 206 3.17 -6.49 12.50
C ASN A 206 3.32 -7.99 12.21
N VAL A 207 4.56 -8.50 12.05
CA VAL A 207 4.81 -9.93 11.82
C VAL A 207 4.37 -10.79 13.01
N VAL A 208 4.34 -10.21 14.21
CA VAL A 208 3.87 -10.87 15.44
C VAL A 208 2.35 -11.08 15.45
N SER A 209 1.60 -10.41 14.56
CA SER A 209 0.14 -10.54 14.47
C SER A 209 -0.29 -11.96 14.09
N ASP A 210 -1.33 -12.46 14.75
CA ASP A 210 -2.00 -13.72 14.42
C ASP A 210 -2.91 -13.62 13.18
N ILE A 211 -3.15 -12.40 12.69
CA ILE A 211 -3.97 -12.14 11.51
C ILE A 211 -3.05 -12.11 10.28
N GLY A 212 -3.19 -13.12 9.41
CA GLY A 212 -2.37 -13.31 8.20
C GLY A 212 -2.17 -12.04 7.36
N PRO A 213 -3.26 -11.35 6.95
CA PRO A 213 -3.15 -10.11 6.17
C PRO A 213 -2.32 -8.99 6.84
N ILE A 214 -2.34 -8.89 8.17
CA ILE A 214 -1.56 -7.87 8.90
C ILE A 214 -0.07 -8.25 8.94
N ARG A 215 0.23 -9.54 9.11
CA ARG A 215 1.59 -10.07 9.08
C ARG A 215 2.25 -9.87 7.72
N GLU A 216 1.54 -10.19 6.65
CA GLU A 216 1.99 -10.00 5.27
C GLU A 216 2.17 -8.51 4.94
N PHE A 217 1.23 -7.67 5.37
CA PHE A 217 1.37 -6.21 5.24
C PHE A 217 2.65 -5.68 5.91
N GLY A 218 2.95 -6.16 7.11
CA GLY A 218 4.19 -5.83 7.82
C GLY A 218 5.45 -6.26 7.07
N LEU A 219 5.47 -7.49 6.57
CA LEU A 219 6.63 -8.04 5.85
C LEU A 219 6.90 -7.30 4.53
N VAL A 220 5.84 -6.92 3.81
CA VAL A 220 5.94 -6.25 2.51
C VAL A 220 6.30 -4.76 2.63
N SER A 221 5.93 -4.12 3.75
CA SER A 221 6.12 -2.69 3.96
C SER A 221 7.39 -2.33 4.74
N ALA A 222 8.07 -3.32 5.35
CA ALA A 222 9.30 -3.15 6.11
C ALA A 222 10.55 -3.05 5.22
#